data_AF-A0A1E5SL36-F1
#
_entry.id   AF-A0A1E5SL36-F1
#
_cell.length_a   1.000
_cell.length_b   1.000
_cell.length_c   1.000
_cell.angle_alpha   90.00
_cell.angle_beta   90.00
_cell.angle_gamma   90.00
#
_symmetry.space_group_name_H-M   'P 1'
#
loop_
_entity.id
_entity.type
_entity.pdbx_description
1 polymer ?
#
loop_
_entity_poly.entity_id
_entity_poly.type
_entity_poly.pdbx_seq_one_letter_code
_entity_poly.pdbx_strand_id
1 'polypeptide(L)'
;MYNGLLHAHSGLRWVVLVLLLVAIANAFSKKGNGRWSPKDKKITLFAMIFTHIQLVLGIVMYFMSPKVVFSSETMSSPVLRFYTVEHISLMLVAIALITIGYSKAKRAISDAKKFKAVSTFYLIGLILILASIPWPFRNLGAGWF
;
A
#
# COMPACT_ATOMS: atom_id res chain seq x y z
N MET A 1 -1.08 12.07 21.14
CA MET A 1 -0.10 11.58 20.14
C MET A 1 -0.68 10.50 19.23
N TYR A 2 -1.17 9.38 19.77
CA TYR A 2 -1.74 8.28 18.97
C TYR A 2 -2.88 8.69 18.02
N ASN A 3 -3.89 9.42 18.50
CA ASN A 3 -5.01 9.86 17.65
C ASN A 3 -4.57 10.74 16.47
N GLY A 4 -3.57 11.59 16.67
CA GLY A 4 -2.99 12.41 15.58
C GLY A 4 -2.33 11.54 14.52
N LEU A 5 -1.55 10.53 14.93
CA LEU A 5 -0.95 9.54 14.03
C LEU A 5 -2.02 8.72 13.30
N LEU A 6 -3.09 8.32 14.00
CA LEU A 6 -4.20 7.58 13.43
C LEU A 6 -4.90 8.36 12.32
N HIS A 7 -5.25 9.63 12.55
CA HIS A 7 -5.83 10.47 11.52
C HIS A 7 -4.84 10.74 10.37
N ALA A 8 -3.56 10.96 10.66
CA ALA A 8 -2.54 11.14 9.63
C ALA A 8 -2.40 9.89 8.75
N HIS A 9 -2.30 8.70 9.33
CA HIS A 9 -2.20 7.44 8.61
C HIS A 9 -3.48 7.14 7.80
N SER A 10 -4.64 7.41 8.37
CA SER A 10 -5.93 7.19 7.71
C SER A 10 -6.19 8.16 6.56
N GLY A 11 -5.81 9.44 6.72
CA GLY A 11 -5.85 10.43 5.64
C GLY A 11 -4.84 10.11 4.53
N LEU A 12 -3.59 9.76 4.91
CA LEU A 12 -2.53 9.43 3.96
C LEU A 12 -2.86 8.19 3.12
N ARG A 13 -3.59 7.22 3.67
CA ARG A 13 -4.11 6.05 2.93
C ARG A 13 -4.83 6.47 1.65
N TRP A 14 -5.68 7.49 1.70
CA TRP A 14 -6.42 7.95 0.53
C TRP A 14 -5.49 8.55 -0.54
N VAL A 15 -4.46 9.28 -0.13
CA VAL A 15 -3.41 9.78 -1.03
C VAL A 15 -2.67 8.61 -1.70
N VAL A 16 -2.30 7.59 -0.93
CA VAL A 16 -1.68 6.36 -1.46
C VAL A 16 -2.57 5.67 -2.49
N LEU A 17 -3.85 5.48 -2.19
CA LEU A 17 -4.81 4.84 -3.09
C LEU A 17 -4.93 5.62 -4.42
N VAL A 18 -5.06 6.94 -4.36
CA VAL A 18 -5.12 7.78 -5.57
C VAL A 18 -3.83 7.68 -6.37
N LEU A 19 -2.66 7.77 -5.74
CA LEU A 19 -1.37 7.67 -6.43
C LEU A 19 -1.16 6.30 -7.08
N LEU A 20 -1.55 5.21 -6.41
CA LEU A 20 -1.50 3.86 -6.97
C LEU A 20 -2.45 3.72 -8.16
N LEU A 21 -3.69 4.20 -8.05
CA LEU A 21 -4.65 4.18 -9.16
C LEU A 21 -4.14 4.96 -10.37
N VAL A 22 -3.58 6.16 -10.17
CA VAL A 22 -3.00 6.95 -11.26
C VAL A 22 -1.80 6.25 -11.88
N ALA A 23 -0.90 5.66 -11.08
CA ALA A 23 0.25 4.93 -11.59
C ALA A 23 -0.16 3.69 -12.40
N ILE A 24 -1.16 2.95 -11.92
CA ILE A 24 -1.71 1.76 -12.58
C ILE A 24 -2.42 2.16 -13.88
N ALA A 25 -3.31 3.14 -13.86
CA ALA A 25 -4.04 3.61 -15.03
C ALA A 25 -3.08 4.14 -16.11
N ASN A 26 -2.09 4.96 -15.72
CA ASN A 26 -1.05 5.44 -16.62
C ASN A 26 -0.26 4.27 -17.23
N ALA A 27 0.12 3.27 -16.43
CA ALA A 27 0.87 2.12 -16.91
C ALA A 27 0.06 1.23 -17.87
N PHE A 28 -1.23 1.00 -17.61
CA PHE A 28 -2.09 0.25 -18.52
C PHE A 28 -2.36 1.01 -19.83
N SER A 29 -2.63 2.32 -19.76
CA SER A 29 -2.91 3.14 -20.97
C SER A 29 -1.75 3.18 -21.97
N LYS A 30 -0.52 3.03 -21.49
CA LYS A 30 0.71 3.09 -22.29
C LYS A 30 1.36 1.74 -22.52
N LYS A 31 0.72 0.65 -22.06
CA LYS A 31 1.23 -0.70 -22.17
C LYS A 31 1.24 -1.14 -23.64
N GLY A 32 2.42 -1.36 -24.21
CA GLY A 32 2.60 -1.79 -25.60
C GLY A 32 3.34 -0.74 -26.43
N ASN A 33 2.64 0.35 -26.79
CA ASN A 33 3.15 1.35 -27.73
C ASN A 33 3.58 2.67 -27.07
N GLY A 34 3.38 2.82 -25.76
CA GLY A 34 3.76 4.05 -25.06
C GLY A 34 5.27 4.16 -24.86
N ARG A 35 5.79 5.38 -24.98
CA ARG A 35 7.18 5.71 -24.64
C ARG A 35 7.28 6.09 -23.16
N TRP A 36 8.27 5.55 -22.47
CA TRP A 36 8.49 5.83 -21.06
C TRP A 36 9.17 7.19 -20.89
N SER A 37 8.46 8.12 -20.26
CA SER A 37 8.94 9.48 -20.05
C SER A 37 9.38 9.73 -18.59
N PRO A 38 10.08 10.85 -18.32
CA PRO A 38 10.36 11.28 -16.95
C PRO A 38 9.11 11.46 -16.09
N LYS A 39 7.96 11.82 -16.69
CA LYS A 39 6.67 11.94 -15.99
C LYS A 39 6.20 10.59 -15.47
N ASP A 40 6.28 9.54 -16.28
CA ASP A 40 5.88 8.17 -15.90
C ASP A 40 6.72 7.65 -14.74
N LYS A 41 8.03 7.95 -14.78
CA LYS A 41 8.95 7.65 -13.68
C LYS A 41 8.54 8.35 -12.38
N LYS A 42 8.21 9.65 -12.43
CA LYS A 42 7.78 10.42 -11.26
C LYS A 42 6.47 9.90 -10.68
N ILE A 43 5.46 9.64 -11.51
CA ILE A 43 4.17 9.08 -11.07
C ILE A 43 4.38 7.76 -10.33
N THR A 44 5.15 6.84 -10.93
CA THR A 44 5.46 5.53 -10.34
C THR A 44 6.24 5.70 -9.02
N LEU A 45 7.25 6.58 -9.02
CA LEU A 45 8.09 6.85 -7.85
C LEU A 45 7.28 7.43 -6.68
N PHE A 46 6.40 8.40 -6.93
CA PHE A 46 5.60 9.01 -5.86
C PHE A 46 4.63 8.01 -5.24
N ALA A 47 3.98 7.16 -6.03
CA ALA A 47 3.14 6.09 -5.49
C ALA A 47 3.93 5.16 -4.57
N MET A 48 5.16 4.78 -4.95
CA MET A 48 6.03 3.98 -4.09
C MET A 48 6.44 4.73 -2.81
N ILE A 49 6.90 5.99 -2.91
CA ILE A 49 7.34 6.78 -1.76
C ILE A 49 6.20 6.94 -0.75
N PHE A 50 5.02 7.37 -1.19
CA PHE A 50 3.88 7.56 -0.30
C PHE A 50 3.43 6.26 0.35
N THR A 51 3.52 5.13 -0.36
CA THR A 51 3.30 3.79 0.20
C THR A 51 4.29 3.45 1.32
N HIS A 52 5.55 3.89 1.21
CA HIS A 52 6.55 3.71 2.29
C HIS A 52 6.33 4.68 3.45
N ILE A 53 5.92 5.92 3.19
CA ILE A 53 5.56 6.86 4.27
C ILE A 53 4.36 6.29 5.07
N GLN A 54 3.37 5.71 4.38
CA GLN A 54 2.27 4.99 5.00
C GLN A 54 2.76 3.86 5.90
N LEU A 55 3.72 3.05 5.43
CA LEU A 55 4.33 2.00 6.24
C LEU A 55 4.99 2.55 7.51
N VAL A 56 5.79 3.61 7.38
CA VAL A 56 6.51 4.20 8.53
C VAL A 56 5.52 4.65 9.59
N LEU A 57 4.46 5.38 9.20
CA LEU A 57 3.40 5.77 10.13
C LEU A 57 2.71 4.54 10.73
N GLY A 58 2.45 3.51 9.93
CA GLY A 58 1.83 2.26 10.36
C GLY A 58 2.68 1.50 11.39
N ILE A 59 4.00 1.42 11.20
CA ILE A 59 4.94 0.78 12.14
C ILE A 59 4.97 1.56 13.46
N VAL A 60 5.06 2.89 13.42
CA VAL A 60 5.02 3.71 14.64
C VAL A 60 3.71 3.47 15.39
N MET A 61 2.56 3.47 14.69
CA MET A 61 1.27 3.15 15.29
C MET A 61 1.19 1.72 15.81
N TYR A 62 1.84 0.75 15.16
CA TYR A 62 1.81 -0.65 15.55
C TYR A 62 2.33 -0.85 16.98
N PHE A 63 3.40 -0.12 17.36
CA PHE A 63 3.96 -0.16 18.72
C PHE A 63 3.16 0.64 19.77
N MET A 64 2.19 1.45 19.35
CA MET A 64 1.39 2.29 20.23
C MET A 64 -0.08 1.87 20.33
N SER A 65 -0.53 1.00 19.42
CA SER A 65 -1.95 0.70 19.22
C SER A 65 -2.48 -0.19 20.32
N PRO A 66 -3.63 0.15 20.95
CA PRO A 66 -4.27 -0.73 21.93
C PRO A 66 -4.87 -2.00 21.29
N LYS A 67 -4.96 -2.05 19.96
CA LYS A 67 -5.45 -3.22 19.21
C LYS A 67 -4.35 -4.20 18.81
N VAL A 68 -3.08 -3.83 19.01
CA VAL A 68 -1.92 -4.70 18.78
C VAL A 68 -1.55 -5.30 20.12
N VAL A 69 -1.91 -6.58 20.30
CA VAL A 69 -1.74 -7.28 21.57
C VAL A 69 -1.12 -8.64 21.28
N PHE A 70 -0.04 -8.97 21.99
CA PHE A 70 0.60 -10.28 21.93
C PHE A 70 0.21 -11.09 23.17
N SER A 71 -0.77 -11.97 23.01
CA SER A 71 -1.37 -12.75 24.10
C SER A 71 -1.95 -14.06 23.55
N SER A 72 -2.34 -14.99 24.42
CA SER A 72 -3.05 -16.22 24.05
C SER A 72 -4.37 -15.94 23.33
N GLU A 73 -5.01 -14.81 23.62
CA GLU A 73 -6.32 -14.43 23.10
C GLU A 73 -6.23 -13.79 21.72
N THR A 74 -5.03 -13.35 21.29
CA THR A 74 -4.84 -12.60 20.04
C THR A 74 -5.35 -13.36 18.84
N MET A 75 -5.07 -14.66 18.75
CA MET A 75 -5.51 -15.48 17.61
C MET A 75 -7.00 -15.80 17.67
N SER A 76 -7.60 -15.83 18.86
CA SER A 76 -9.02 -16.12 19.05
C SER A 76 -9.92 -14.92 18.73
N SER A 77 -9.47 -13.70 19.05
CA SER A 77 -10.22 -12.48 18.75
C SER A 77 -9.98 -12.01 17.30
N PRO A 78 -11.03 -11.91 16.44
CA PRO A 78 -10.87 -11.41 15.07
C PRO A 78 -10.25 -10.02 14.97
N VAL A 79 -10.59 -9.10 15.88
CA VAL A 79 -10.06 -7.73 15.88
C VAL A 79 -8.57 -7.73 16.20
N LEU A 80 -8.19 -8.31 17.34
CA LEU A 80 -6.77 -8.41 17.74
C LEU A 80 -5.92 -9.16 16.70
N ARG A 81 -6.39 -10.28 16.16
CA ARG A 81 -5.68 -11.03 15.11
C ARG A 81 -5.45 -10.18 13.87
N PHE A 82 -6.47 -9.43 13.45
CA PHE A 82 -6.37 -8.58 12.27
C PHE A 82 -5.29 -7.51 12.44
N TYR A 83 -5.33 -6.72 13.52
CA TYR A 83 -4.36 -5.62 13.69
C TYR A 83 -2.96 -6.10 14.03
N THR A 84 -2.84 -7.17 14.82
CA THR A 84 -1.54 -7.70 15.26
C THR A 84 -0.85 -8.50 14.15
N VAL A 85 -1.59 -9.23 13.31
CA VAL A 85 -0.98 -10.18 12.36
C VAL A 85 -1.40 -9.90 10.92
N GLU A 86 -2.68 -9.98 10.60
CA GLU A 86 -3.15 -10.00 9.21
C GLU A 86 -2.85 -8.69 8.48
N HIS A 87 -3.13 -7.55 9.14
CA HIS A 87 -3.00 -6.22 8.57
C HIS A 87 -1.54 -5.92 8.20
N ILE A 88 -0.65 -5.98 9.20
CA ILE A 88 0.77 -5.68 9.02
C ILE A 88 1.43 -6.64 8.02
N SER A 89 1.10 -7.93 8.07
CA SER A 89 1.68 -8.93 7.17
C SER A 89 1.31 -8.65 5.71
N LEU A 90 0.03 -8.42 5.43
CA LEU A 90 -0.44 -8.11 4.08
C LEU A 90 0.09 -6.75 3.59
N MET A 91 0.20 -5.74 4.46
CA MET A 91 0.82 -4.46 4.12
C MET A 91 2.26 -4.65 3.68
N LEU A 92 3.08 -5.38 4.45
CA LEU A 92 4.48 -5.62 4.13
C LEU A 92 4.65 -6.33 2.78
N VAL A 93 3.82 -7.34 2.50
CA VAL A 93 3.83 -8.02 1.19
C VAL A 93 3.45 -7.05 0.06
N ALA A 94 2.40 -6.24 0.25
CA ALA A 94 1.97 -5.27 -0.75
C ALA A 94 3.06 -4.23 -1.06
N ILE A 95 3.72 -3.72 -0.02
CA ILE A 95 4.80 -2.73 -0.14
C ILE A 95 6.02 -3.35 -0.84
N ALA A 96 6.40 -4.58 -0.49
CA ALA A 96 7.48 -5.30 -1.15
C ALA A 96 7.19 -5.47 -2.66
N LEU A 97 5.96 -5.82 -3.04
CA LEU A 97 5.56 -5.92 -4.45
C LEU A 97 5.64 -4.57 -5.16
N ILE A 98 5.17 -3.49 -4.54
CA ILE A 98 5.28 -2.13 -5.10
C ILE A 98 6.74 -1.71 -5.29
N THR A 99 7.62 -2.05 -4.34
CA THR A 99 9.08 -1.83 -4.46
C THR A 99 9.69 -2.64 -5.59
N ILE A 100 9.30 -3.90 -5.75
CA ILE A 100 9.75 -4.77 -6.84
C ILE A 100 9.28 -4.20 -8.19
N GLY A 101 8.02 -3.77 -8.29
CA GLY A 101 7.45 -3.14 -9.49
C GLY A 101 8.25 -1.92 -9.92
N TYR A 102 8.55 -1.01 -8.99
CA TYR A 102 9.37 0.17 -9.26
C TYR A 102 10.80 -0.23 -9.66
N SER A 103 11.43 -1.14 -8.93
CA SER A 103 12.80 -1.59 -9.17
C SER A 103 12.97 -2.25 -10.54
N LYS A 104 12.00 -3.08 -10.94
CA LYS A 104 11.95 -3.70 -12.27
C LYS A 104 11.74 -2.65 -13.36
N ALA A 105 10.84 -1.70 -13.17
CA ALA A 105 10.63 -0.61 -14.13
C ALA A 105 11.86 0.29 -14.27
N LYS A 106 12.58 0.57 -13.18
CA LYS A 106 13.82 1.36 -13.20
C LYS A 106 14.94 0.68 -13.98
N ARG A 107 15.04 -0.65 -13.91
CA ARG A 107 16.13 -1.45 -14.51
C ARG A 107 15.83 -1.98 -15.91
N ALA A 108 14.56 -1.98 -16.34
CA ALA A 108 14.18 -2.51 -17.64
C ALA A 108 14.66 -1.62 -18.80
N ILE A 109 15.11 -2.27 -19.89
CA ILE A 109 15.62 -1.60 -21.09
C ILE A 109 14.45 -1.06 -21.94
N SER A 110 13.48 -1.91 -22.26
CA SER A 110 12.35 -1.51 -23.12
C SER A 110 11.20 -0.88 -22.33
N ASP A 111 10.57 0.14 -22.93
CA ASP A 111 9.48 0.88 -22.30
C ASP A 111 8.26 0.01 -22.00
N ALA A 112 7.93 -0.93 -22.91
CA ALA A 112 6.89 -1.91 -22.67
C ALA A 112 7.13 -2.77 -21.40
N LYS A 113 8.39 -3.15 -21.12
CA LYS A 113 8.73 -3.89 -19.90
C LYS A 113 8.60 -3.01 -18.64
N LYS A 114 8.89 -1.71 -18.74
CA LYS A 114 8.72 -0.76 -17.63
C LYS A 114 7.24 -0.62 -17.25
N PHE A 115 6.37 -0.34 -18.22
CA PHE A 115 4.93 -0.25 -18.01
C PHE A 115 4.33 -1.59 -17.54
N LYS A 116 4.77 -2.72 -18.10
CA LYS A 116 4.33 -4.05 -17.65
C LYS A 116 4.66 -4.27 -16.16
N ALA A 117 5.89 -3.96 -15.74
CA ALA A 117 6.30 -4.10 -14.34
C ALA A 117 5.41 -3.28 -13.39
N VAL A 118 5.17 -2.00 -13.69
CA VAL A 118 4.28 -1.17 -12.86
C VAL A 118 2.86 -1.72 -12.87
N SER A 119 2.27 -1.95 -14.04
CA SER A 119 0.87 -2.40 -14.16
C SER A 119 0.59 -3.71 -13.40
N THR A 120 1.52 -4.67 -13.42
CA THR A 120 1.35 -5.95 -12.75
C THR A 120 1.57 -5.83 -11.24
N PHE A 121 2.74 -5.36 -10.81
CA PHE A 121 3.09 -5.38 -9.39
C PHE A 121 2.28 -4.38 -8.57
N TYR A 122 1.96 -3.21 -9.12
CA TYR A 122 1.19 -2.20 -8.39
C TYR A 122 -0.28 -2.61 -8.30
N LEU A 123 -0.82 -3.29 -9.31
CA LEU A 123 -2.18 -3.82 -9.24
C LEU A 123 -2.31 -4.89 -8.16
N ILE A 124 -1.38 -5.84 -8.10
CA ILE A 124 -1.39 -6.87 -7.04
C ILE A 124 -1.21 -6.20 -5.67
N GLY A 125 -0.26 -5.26 -5.54
CA GLY A 125 -0.07 -4.49 -4.31
C GLY A 125 -1.33 -3.73 -3.88
N LEU A 126 -2.03 -3.07 -4.82
CA LEU A 126 -3.27 -2.36 -4.55
C LEU A 126 -4.37 -3.31 -4.07
N ILE A 127 -4.53 -4.48 -4.69
CA ILE A 127 -5.52 -5.48 -4.26
C ILE A 127 -5.25 -5.93 -2.83
N LEU A 128 -3.99 -6.22 -2.48
CA LEU A 128 -3.61 -6.59 -1.11
C LEU A 128 -3.85 -5.43 -0.13
N ILE A 129 -3.58 -4.18 -0.54
CA ILE A 129 -3.88 -3.00 0.27
C ILE A 129 -5.38 -2.90 0.54
N LEU A 130 -6.22 -2.98 -0.50
CA LEU A 130 -7.67 -2.91 -0.36
C LEU A 130 -8.21 -4.05 0.53
N ALA A 131 -7.66 -5.26 0.41
CA ALA A 131 -8.05 -6.41 1.23
C ALA A 131 -7.63 -6.27 2.71
N SER A 132 -6.57 -5.51 2.99
CA SER A 132 -6.01 -5.33 4.33
C SER A 132 -6.40 -4.00 4.99
N ILE A 133 -7.20 -3.16 4.34
CA ILE A 133 -7.80 -2.00 5.03
C ILE A 133 -8.94 -2.49 5.95
N PRO A 134 -8.99 -2.04 7.23
CA PRO A 134 -10.12 -2.32 8.12
C PRO A 134 -11.32 -1.44 7.76
N TRP A 135 -11.96 -1.70 6.62
CA TRP A 135 -13.10 -0.91 6.20
C TRP A 135 -14.23 -0.94 7.26
N PRO A 136 -15.05 0.13 7.37
CA PRO A 136 -16.15 0.18 8.34
C PRO A 136 -17.11 -1.01 8.24
N PHE A 137 -17.39 -1.48 7.03
CA PHE A 137 -18.25 -2.64 6.77
C PHE A 137 -17.65 -4.00 7.19
N ARG A 138 -16.38 -4.03 7.64
CA ARG A 138 -15.75 -5.24 8.19
C ARG A 138 -15.92 -5.38 9.70
N ASN A 139 -16.53 -4.39 10.37
CA ASN A 139 -16.76 -4.41 11.82
C ASN A 139 -15.47 -4.62 12.66
N LEU A 140 -14.32 -4.12 12.19
CA LEU A 140 -13.02 -4.18 12.87
C LEU A 140 -12.76 -2.94 13.77
N GLY A 141 -13.77 -2.09 13.93
CA GLY A 141 -13.71 -0.89 14.75
C GLY A 141 -12.85 0.24 14.16
N ALA A 142 -12.83 0.41 12.84
CA ALA A 142 -12.22 1.56 12.17
C ALA A 142 -13.23 2.32 11.32
N GLY A 143 -13.01 3.62 11.17
CA GLY A 143 -13.81 4.50 10.32
C GLY A 143 -13.22 4.67 8.91
N TRP A 144 -13.86 5.53 8.13
CA TRP A 144 -13.33 6.00 6.85
C TRP A 144 -12.15 6.96 7.02
N PHE A 145 -12.00 7.57 8.19
CA PHE A 145 -10.95 8.51 8.57
C PHE A 145 -10.48 8.23 10.00
#